data_AF-A0A2T5RJA8-F1
#
_entry.id   AF-A0A2T5RJA8-F1
#
_cell.length_a   1.000
_cell.length_b   1.000
_cell.length_c   1.000
_cell.angle_alpha   90.00
_cell.angle_beta   90.00
_cell.angle_gamma   90.00
#
_symmetry.space_group_name_H-M   'P 1'
#
loop_
_entity.id
_entity.type
_entity.pdbx_description
1 polymer ?
#
loop_
_entity_poly.entity_id
_entity_poly.type
_entity_poly.pdbx_seq_one_letter_code
_entity_poly.pdbx_strand_id
1 'polypeptide(L)'
;MFAAEIIKKLEQAGYKLVIQFGQNLKLKLADEKKSNNKDEIKHLINELKNNKSAAVRFLKYRYDPRPDLKVDHHFWKKVLKKAEQIDEKLYSNLHGFRAVGAVLQVKDNKLRLEAGPDKVQFWDTQEHWTEAREEYLIPFSREIAKIFEKVAI
;
A
#
# COMPACT_ATOMS: atom_id res chain seq x y z
N MET A 1 -18.31 8.39 -3.37
CA MET A 1 -17.46 7.18 -3.40
C MET A 1 -16.10 7.55 -2.79
N PHE A 2 -15.41 6.66 -2.08
CA PHE A 2 -14.09 7.01 -1.53
C PHE A 2 -13.05 7.11 -2.66
N ALA A 3 -12.08 8.01 -2.54
CA ALA A 3 -11.04 8.20 -3.58
C ALA A 3 -10.33 6.88 -3.95
N ALA A 4 -10.13 5.98 -2.97
CA ALA A 4 -9.54 4.66 -3.18
C ALA A 4 -10.38 3.77 -4.11
N GLU A 5 -11.70 3.75 -3.94
CA GLU A 5 -12.63 2.95 -4.74
C GLU A 5 -12.67 3.45 -6.18
N ILE A 6 -12.71 4.78 -6.36
CA ILE A 6 -12.66 5.40 -7.70
C ILE A 6 -11.36 5.03 -8.41
N ILE A 7 -10.23 5.08 -7.71
CA ILE A 7 -8.92 4.71 -8.25
C ILE A 7 -8.89 3.23 -8.65
N LYS A 8 -9.39 2.33 -7.79
CA LYS A 8 -9.49 0.90 -8.11
C LYS A 8 -10.34 0.65 -9.36
N LYS A 9 -11.49 1.31 -9.50
CA LYS A 9 -12.35 1.20 -10.71
C LYS A 9 -11.64 1.70 -11.96
N LEU A 10 -10.93 2.82 -11.86
CA LEU A 10 -10.12 3.35 -12.96
C LEU A 10 -8.99 2.38 -13.34
N GLU A 11 -8.31 1.79 -12.35
CA GLU A 11 -7.27 0.76 -12.57
C GLU A 11 -7.83 -0.50 -13.25
N GLN A 12 -9.00 -0.97 -12.83
CA GLN A 12 -9.71 -2.08 -13.47
C GLN A 12 -10.11 -1.77 -14.91
N ALA A 13 -10.43 -0.51 -15.20
CA ALA A 13 -10.71 -0.02 -16.54
C ALA A 13 -9.45 0.27 -17.38
N GLY A 14 -8.25 -0.06 -16.88
CA GLY A 14 -6.99 0.11 -17.60
C GLY A 14 -6.38 1.50 -17.47
N TYR A 15 -6.84 2.34 -16.54
CA TYR A 15 -6.24 3.64 -16.26
C TYR A 15 -5.32 3.56 -15.04
N LYS A 16 -4.11 4.07 -15.20
CA LYS A 16 -3.15 4.24 -14.11
C LYS A 16 -3.06 5.70 -13.71
N LEU A 17 -3.29 5.98 -12.43
CA LEU A 17 -3.09 7.32 -11.89
C LEU A 17 -1.64 7.50 -11.44
N VAL A 18 -1.07 8.65 -11.77
CA VAL A 18 0.27 9.05 -11.33
C VAL A 18 0.25 10.47 -10.77
N ILE A 19 0.96 10.67 -9.66
CA ILE A 19 1.24 12.01 -9.15
C ILE A 19 2.47 12.54 -9.90
N GLN A 20 2.35 13.74 -10.48
CA GLN A 20 3.46 14.49 -11.04
C GLN A 20 3.89 15.62 -10.08
N PHE A 21 5.02 16.26 -10.40
CA PHE A 21 5.54 17.44 -9.70
C PHE A 21 4.41 18.42 -9.32
N GLY A 22 4.43 18.89 -8.07
CA GLY A 22 3.41 19.80 -7.55
C GLY A 22 2.05 19.16 -7.25
N GLN A 23 1.98 17.85 -6.97
CA GLN A 23 0.74 17.14 -6.60
C GLN A 23 -0.34 17.13 -7.71
N ASN A 24 0.08 17.27 -8.96
CA ASN A 24 -0.83 17.18 -10.09
C ASN A 24 -1.11 15.72 -10.44
N LEU A 25 -2.38 15.34 -10.46
CA LEU A 25 -2.81 14.01 -10.86
C LEU A 25 -2.85 13.94 -12.39
N LYS A 26 -2.14 12.98 -12.97
CA LYS A 26 -2.31 12.58 -14.36
C LYS A 26 -2.84 11.17 -14.44
N LEU A 27 -3.82 10.97 -15.31
CA LEU A 27 -4.21 9.65 -15.76
C LEU A 27 -3.33 9.25 -16.95
N LYS A 28 -2.83 8.03 -16.92
CA LYS A 28 -2.20 7.36 -18.06
C LYS A 28 -3.02 6.13 -18.38
N LEU A 29 -3.31 5.86 -19.65
CA LEU A 29 -3.80 4.55 -20.04
C LEU A 29 -2.66 3.54 -19.86
N ALA A 30 -2.94 2.45 -19.16
CA ALA A 30 -1.98 1.39 -18.88
C ALA A 30 -1.77 0.48 -20.10
N ASP A 31 -2.81 0.32 -20.93
CA ASP A 31 -2.81 -0.37 -22.22
C ASP A 31 -3.86 0.25 -23.16
N GLU A 32 -3.71 0.10 -24.48
CA GLU A 32 -4.65 0.62 -25.51
C GLU A 32 -6.04 -0.04 -25.51
N LYS A 33 -6.43 -0.73 -24.44
CA LYS A 33 -7.80 -1.25 -24.29
C LYS A 33 -8.75 -0.09 -23.99
N LYS A 34 -9.49 0.34 -25.00
CA LYS A 34 -10.61 1.29 -24.84
C LYS A 34 -11.65 0.66 -23.92
N SER A 35 -11.90 1.29 -22.77
CA SER A 35 -13.08 0.99 -21.96
C SER A 35 -14.34 1.22 -22.80
N ASN A 36 -15.28 0.27 -22.73
CA ASN A 36 -16.56 0.34 -23.43
C ASN A 36 -17.54 1.32 -22.75
N ASN A 37 -17.21 1.86 -21.56
CA ASN A 37 -18.09 2.75 -20.80
C ASN A 37 -17.45 4.14 -20.59
N LYS A 38 -17.36 4.93 -21.67
CA LYS A 38 -16.73 6.26 -21.63
C LYS A 38 -17.40 7.23 -20.66
N ASP A 39 -18.72 7.14 -20.49
CA ASP A 39 -19.47 8.07 -19.63
C ASP A 39 -19.23 7.79 -18.15
N GLU A 40 -19.19 6.52 -17.74
CA GLU A 40 -18.81 6.14 -16.37
C GLU A 40 -17.38 6.58 -16.06
N ILE A 41 -16.43 6.36 -16.97
CA ILE A 41 -15.04 6.81 -16.78
C ILE A 41 -14.95 8.33 -16.65
N LYS A 42 -15.69 9.07 -17.48
CA LYS A 42 -15.74 10.53 -17.40
C LYS A 42 -16.30 10.99 -16.05
N HIS A 43 -17.33 10.30 -15.56
CA HIS A 43 -17.92 10.57 -14.24
C HIS A 43 -16.90 10.32 -13.12
N LEU A 44 -16.24 9.16 -13.10
CA LEU A 44 -15.21 8.81 -12.12
C LEU A 44 -14.04 9.81 -12.11
N ILE A 45 -13.58 10.25 -13.30
CA ILE A 45 -12.53 11.27 -13.42
C ILE A 45 -12.97 12.60 -12.79
N ASN A 46 -14.22 13.02 -13.03
CA ASN A 46 -14.74 14.26 -12.47
C ASN A 46 -14.88 14.16 -10.95
N GLU A 47 -15.38 13.05 -10.42
CA GLU A 47 -15.46 12.82 -8.97
C GLU A 47 -14.07 12.84 -8.32
N LEU A 48 -13.07 12.26 -8.99
CA LEU A 48 -11.69 12.26 -8.50
C LEU A 48 -11.04 13.65 -8.55
N LYS A 49 -11.35 14.46 -9.56
CA LYS A 49 -10.90 15.87 -9.62
C LYS A 49 -11.52 16.70 -8.50
N ASN A 50 -12.80 16.49 -8.21
CA ASN A 50 -13.48 17.17 -7.11
C ASN A 50 -12.90 16.75 -5.74
N ASN A 51 -12.32 15.55 -5.65
CA ASN A 51 -11.65 15.01 -4.46
C ASN A 51 -10.13 14.91 -4.62
N LYS A 52 -9.50 15.85 -5.34
CA LYS A 52 -8.06 15.79 -5.70
C LYS A 52 -7.16 15.57 -4.48
N SER A 53 -7.38 16.27 -3.37
CA SER A 53 -6.55 16.16 -2.17
C SER A 53 -6.59 14.75 -1.57
N ALA A 54 -7.78 14.14 -1.47
CA ALA A 54 -7.95 12.77 -1.00
C ALA A 54 -7.29 11.77 -1.94
N ALA A 55 -7.42 11.95 -3.26
CA ALA A 55 -6.77 11.10 -4.25
C ALA A 55 -5.24 11.21 -4.20
N VAL A 56 -4.69 12.42 -4.09
CA VAL A 56 -3.24 12.65 -3.90
C VAL A 56 -2.77 11.98 -2.60
N ARG A 57 -3.50 12.16 -1.50
CA ARG A 57 -3.17 11.54 -0.21
C ARG A 57 -3.15 10.02 -0.34
N PHE A 58 -4.21 9.43 -0.89
CA PHE A 58 -4.28 7.98 -1.11
C PHE A 58 -3.09 7.49 -1.92
N LEU A 59 -2.82 8.06 -3.09
CA LEU A 59 -1.72 7.63 -3.95
C LEU A 59 -0.33 7.81 -3.29
N LYS A 60 -0.17 8.82 -2.44
CA LYS A 60 1.08 9.05 -1.70
C LYS A 60 1.32 8.00 -0.61
N TYR A 61 0.27 7.58 0.09
CA TYR A 61 0.36 6.73 1.29
C TYR A 61 -0.10 5.28 1.08
N ARG A 62 -0.59 4.91 -0.12
CA ARG A 62 -1.08 3.56 -0.45
C ARG A 62 -0.02 2.49 -0.22
N TYR A 63 1.22 2.74 -0.67
CA TYR A 63 2.29 1.74 -0.56
C TYR A 63 3.38 2.11 0.46
N ASP A 64 3.18 3.17 1.22
CA ASP A 64 3.87 3.37 2.51
C ASP A 64 3.13 4.46 3.29
N PRO A 65 2.39 4.11 4.36
CA PRO A 65 1.71 5.10 5.19
C PRO A 65 2.65 5.92 6.08
N ARG A 66 3.91 5.51 6.26
CA ARG A 66 4.92 6.20 7.08
C ARG A 66 6.17 6.56 6.26
N PRO A 67 6.05 7.38 5.19
CA PRO A 67 7.20 7.77 4.37
C PRO A 67 8.19 8.68 5.11
N ASP A 68 7.81 9.18 6.29
CA ASP A 68 8.71 9.82 7.25
C ASP A 68 9.80 8.86 7.76
N LEU A 69 9.49 7.57 7.90
CA LEU A 69 10.43 6.51 8.25
C LEU A 69 11.21 6.06 7.01
N LYS A 70 12.25 6.83 6.67
CA LYS A 70 13.01 6.67 5.42
C LYS A 70 13.79 5.36 5.30
N VAL A 71 14.17 4.75 6.43
CA VAL A 71 15.12 3.62 6.51
C VAL A 71 14.68 2.41 5.68
N ASP A 72 13.39 2.14 5.62
CA ASP A 72 12.79 0.96 5.02
C ASP A 72 11.64 1.30 4.06
N HIS A 73 11.46 2.59 3.75
CA HIS A 73 10.44 3.13 2.85
C HIS A 73 10.36 2.37 1.53
N HIS A 74 11.51 2.08 0.92
CA HIS A 74 11.57 1.37 -0.36
C HIS A 74 11.10 -0.08 -0.25
N PHE A 75 11.41 -0.76 0.85
CA PHE A 75 10.93 -2.13 1.09
C PHE A 75 9.42 -2.15 1.26
N TRP A 76 8.86 -1.26 2.08
CA TRP A 76 7.41 -1.16 2.27
C TRP A 76 6.66 -0.90 0.96
N LYS A 77 7.18 -0.03 0.10
CA LYS A 77 6.60 0.20 -1.24
C LYS A 77 6.52 -1.06 -2.09
N LYS A 78 7.55 -1.91 -2.05
CA LYS A 78 7.55 -3.18 -2.78
C LYS A 78 6.64 -4.22 -2.13
N VAL A 79 6.70 -4.34 -0.80
CA VAL A 79 5.93 -5.31 -0.01
C VAL A 79 4.43 -5.05 -0.15
N LEU A 80 3.97 -3.83 0.14
CA LEU A 80 2.54 -3.49 0.11
C LEU A 80 1.97 -3.60 -1.30
N LYS A 81 2.75 -3.21 -2.33
CA LYS A 81 2.32 -3.39 -3.71
C LYS A 81 2.15 -4.86 -4.09
N LYS A 82 3.00 -5.76 -3.60
CA LYS A 82 2.85 -7.21 -3.84
C LYS A 82 1.70 -7.81 -3.00
N ALA A 83 1.55 -7.37 -1.76
CA ALA A 83 0.48 -7.81 -0.88
C ALA A 83 -0.90 -7.50 -1.48
N GLU A 84 -1.09 -6.28 -2.02
CA GLU A 84 -2.36 -5.87 -2.66
C GLU A 84 -2.73 -6.74 -3.85
N GLN A 85 -1.74 -7.29 -4.57
CA GLN A 85 -1.96 -8.18 -5.70
C GLN A 85 -2.32 -9.62 -5.29
N ILE A 86 -2.05 -10.00 -4.04
CA ILE A 86 -2.24 -11.35 -3.52
C ILE A 86 -3.56 -11.43 -2.77
N ASP A 87 -3.75 -10.54 -1.78
CA ASP A 87 -4.90 -10.57 -0.90
C ASP A 87 -5.12 -9.18 -0.25
N GLU A 88 -6.36 -8.69 -0.30
CA GLU A 88 -6.71 -7.37 0.23
C GLU A 88 -6.59 -7.29 1.76
N LYS A 89 -6.90 -8.37 2.47
CA LYS A 89 -6.77 -8.43 3.93
C LYS A 89 -5.31 -8.46 4.35
N LEU A 90 -4.45 -9.22 3.64
CA LEU A 90 -3.01 -9.19 3.85
C LEU A 90 -2.43 -7.79 3.62
N TYR A 91 -2.80 -7.13 2.52
CA TYR A 91 -2.40 -5.75 2.27
C TYR A 91 -2.83 -4.83 3.42
N SER A 92 -4.09 -4.91 3.84
CA SER A 92 -4.63 -4.10 4.93
C SER A 92 -3.86 -4.33 6.24
N ASN A 93 -3.59 -5.59 6.59
CA ASN A 93 -2.86 -5.94 7.79
C ASN A 93 -1.43 -5.37 7.75
N LEU A 94 -0.67 -5.62 6.68
CA LEU A 94 0.69 -5.09 6.55
C LEU A 94 0.73 -3.56 6.51
N HIS A 95 -0.25 -2.93 5.87
CA HIS A 95 -0.39 -1.46 5.85
C HIS A 95 -0.62 -0.92 7.25
N GLY A 96 -1.51 -1.56 8.02
CA GLY A 96 -1.75 -1.24 9.43
C GLY A 96 -0.49 -1.37 10.28
N PHE A 97 0.21 -2.51 10.20
CA PHE A 97 1.48 -2.73 10.90
C PHE A 97 2.49 -1.62 10.62
N ARG A 98 2.65 -1.24 9.35
CA ARG A 98 3.52 -0.11 8.99
C ARG A 98 3.02 1.21 9.55
N ALA A 99 1.72 1.49 9.49
CA ALA A 99 1.14 2.73 10.01
C ALA A 99 1.44 2.91 11.50
N VAL A 100 1.40 1.83 12.27
CA VAL A 100 1.74 1.82 13.70
C VAL A 100 3.23 1.59 13.99
N GLY A 101 4.09 1.72 12.97
CA GLY A 101 5.54 1.83 13.17
C GLY A 101 6.34 0.54 12.96
N ALA A 102 5.76 -0.56 12.49
CA ALA A 102 6.56 -1.73 12.13
C ALA A 102 7.62 -1.38 11.07
N VAL A 103 8.79 -2.01 11.18
CA VAL A 103 9.94 -1.80 10.29
C VAL A 103 10.36 -3.07 9.59
N LEU A 104 10.90 -2.92 8.38
CA LEU A 104 11.50 -3.99 7.60
C LEU A 104 13.02 -3.86 7.62
N GLN A 105 13.71 -4.93 8.02
CA GLN A 105 15.17 -4.98 8.08
C GLN A 105 15.70 -6.18 7.32
N VAL A 106 16.85 -6.02 6.67
CA VAL A 106 17.58 -7.15 6.08
C VAL A 106 18.52 -7.71 7.13
N LYS A 107 18.32 -8.98 7.51
CA LYS A 107 19.21 -9.73 8.40
C LYS A 107 19.49 -11.09 7.75
N ASP A 108 20.76 -11.46 7.66
CA ASP A 108 21.21 -12.72 7.02
C ASP A 108 20.67 -12.88 5.59
N ASN A 109 20.71 -11.80 4.80
CA ASN A 109 20.13 -11.73 3.44
C ASN A 109 18.62 -12.02 3.35
N LYS A 110 17.90 -11.91 4.47
CA LYS A 110 16.45 -12.11 4.52
C LYS A 110 15.78 -10.85 5.06
N LEU A 111 14.68 -10.46 4.43
CA LEU A 111 13.84 -9.40 4.94
C LEU A 111 13.06 -9.91 6.17
N ARG A 112 13.06 -9.14 7.24
CA ARG A 112 12.35 -9.43 8.49
C ARG A 112 11.48 -8.25 8.87
N LEU A 113 10.32 -8.55 9.45
CA LEU A 113 9.42 -7.56 10.03
C LEU A 113 9.66 -7.48 11.54
N GLU A 114 9.90 -6.28 12.05
CA GLU A 114 10.19 -6.02 13.45
C GLU A 114 9.35 -4.86 13.97
N ALA A 115 9.16 -4.80 15.29
CA ALA A 115 8.59 -3.61 15.93
C ALA A 115 9.54 -2.43 15.70
N GLY A 116 8.99 -1.26 15.37
CA GLY A 116 9.79 -0.06 15.14
C GLY A 116 10.49 0.44 16.40
N PRO A 117 11.58 1.21 16.23
CA PRO A 117 12.26 1.86 17.36
C PRO A 117 11.42 2.99 17.96
N ASP A 118 10.57 3.62 17.15
CA ASP A 118 9.52 4.49 17.64
C ASP A 118 8.56 3.61 18.43
N LYS A 119 8.60 3.71 19.76
CA LYS A 119 7.54 3.21 20.63
C LYS A 119 6.26 4.00 20.37
N VAL A 120 5.70 3.84 19.17
CA VAL A 120 4.30 4.14 18.95
C VAL A 120 3.57 3.24 19.94
N GLN A 121 2.66 3.82 20.72
CA GLN A 121 1.91 3.20 21.83
C GLN A 121 1.29 1.81 21.55
N PHE A 122 1.29 1.35 20.30
CA PHE A 122 0.74 0.06 19.91
C PHE A 122 1.66 -1.12 20.24
N TRP A 123 2.99 -0.91 20.30
CA TRP A 123 3.96 -1.98 20.55
C TRP A 123 4.61 -1.85 21.94
N ASP A 124 3.81 -1.47 22.94
CA ASP A 124 4.28 -1.19 24.29
C ASP A 124 4.95 -2.38 24.96
N THR A 125 4.56 -3.60 24.57
CA THR A 125 5.14 -4.85 25.06
C THR A 125 5.44 -5.81 23.91
N GLN A 126 6.40 -6.70 24.15
CA GLN A 126 6.71 -7.80 23.24
C GLN A 126 5.50 -8.75 23.07
N GLU A 127 4.66 -8.84 24.10
CA GLU A 127 3.43 -9.65 24.11
C GLU A 127 2.41 -9.10 23.10
N HIS A 128 2.08 -7.80 23.15
CA HIS A 128 1.17 -7.18 22.19
C HIS A 128 1.65 -7.32 20.74
N TRP A 129 2.96 -7.17 20.51
CA TRP A 129 3.55 -7.42 19.19
C TRP A 129 3.36 -8.88 18.73
N THR A 130 3.47 -9.83 19.65
CA THR A 130 3.33 -11.26 19.36
C THR A 130 1.88 -11.61 19.06
N GLU A 131 0.94 -11.18 19.91
CA GLU A 131 -0.50 -11.41 19.72
C GLU A 131 -1.01 -10.84 18.40
N ALA A 132 -0.65 -9.58 18.08
CA ALA A 132 -1.05 -8.97 16.82
C ALA A 132 -0.49 -9.74 15.61
N ARG A 133 0.74 -10.26 15.70
CA ARG A 133 1.30 -11.08 14.63
C ARG A 133 0.55 -12.40 14.48
N GLU A 134 0.23 -13.06 15.58
CA GLU A 134 -0.53 -14.32 15.60
C GLU A 134 -1.91 -14.15 14.98
N GLU A 135 -2.62 -13.07 15.32
CA GLU A 135 -3.95 -12.81 14.80
C GLU A 135 -3.93 -12.38 13.32
N TYR A 136 -3.04 -11.45 12.95
CA TYR A 136 -3.13 -10.76 11.66
C TYR A 136 -2.12 -11.20 10.60
N LEU A 137 -0.94 -11.70 10.99
CA LEU A 137 0.14 -12.01 10.04
C LEU A 137 0.40 -13.51 9.89
N ILE A 138 0.31 -14.30 10.97
CA ILE A 138 0.53 -15.75 10.92
C ILE A 138 -0.41 -16.47 9.94
N PRO A 139 -1.70 -16.10 9.83
CA PRO A 139 -2.60 -16.68 8.81
C PRO A 139 -2.10 -16.51 7.37
N PHE A 140 -1.23 -15.52 7.12
CA PHE A 140 -0.65 -15.20 5.81
C PHE A 140 0.87 -15.44 5.77
N SER A 141 1.42 -16.19 6.72
CA SER A 141 2.87 -16.37 6.87
C SER A 141 3.56 -16.87 5.60
N ARG A 142 2.90 -17.76 4.85
CA ARG A 142 3.40 -18.31 3.58
C ARG A 142 3.47 -17.23 2.49
N GLU A 143 2.43 -16.42 2.36
CA GLU A 143 2.35 -15.33 1.40
C GLU A 143 3.37 -14.25 1.72
N ILE A 144 3.49 -13.88 3.01
CA ILE A 144 4.48 -12.92 3.50
C ILE A 144 5.90 -13.40 3.17
N ALA A 145 6.23 -14.67 3.44
CA ALA A 145 7.54 -15.23 3.12
C ALA A 145 7.86 -15.11 1.62
N LYS A 146 6.91 -15.48 0.74
CA LYS A 146 7.07 -15.34 -0.72
C LYS A 146 7.25 -13.89 -1.16
N ILE A 147 6.56 -12.94 -0.51
CA ILE A 147 6.73 -11.51 -0.79
C ILE A 147 8.16 -11.09 -0.40
N PHE A 148 8.60 -11.45 0.81
CA PHE A 148 9.89 -11.04 1.36
C PHE A 148 11.07 -11.58 0.54
N GLU A 149 11.03 -12.84 0.12
CA GLU A 149 12.02 -13.44 -0.78
C GLU A 149 12.15 -12.63 -2.08
N LYS A 150 11.04 -12.23 -2.69
CA LYS A 150 11.02 -11.45 -3.94
C LYS A 150 11.44 -9.99 -3.79
N VAL A 151 11.53 -9.48 -2.55
CA VAL A 151 11.84 -8.07 -2.26
C VAL A 151 13.27 -7.90 -1.74
N ALA A 152 13.79 -8.91 -1.04
CA ALA A 152 15.14 -8.92 -0.48
C ALA A 152 16.25 -9.09 -1.55
N ILE A 153 15.88 -9.60 -2.73
CA ILE A 153 16.77 -9.78 -3.90
C ILE A 153 16.85 -8.48 -4.72
#